data_AF-A0AA89X5N5-F1
#
_entry.id   AF-A0AA89X5N5-F1
#
_cell.length_a   1.000
_cell.length_b   1.000
_cell.length_c   1.000
_cell.angle_alpha   90.00
_cell.angle_beta   90.00
_cell.angle_gamma   90.00
#
_symmetry.space_group_name_H-M   'P 1'
#
loop_
_entity.id
_entity.type
_entity.pdbx_description
1 polymer ?
#
loop_
_entity_poly.entity_id
_entity_poly.type
_entity_poly.pdbx_seq_one_letter_code
_entity_poly.pdbx_strand_id
1 'polypeptide(L)'
;MTRRTKLNAYSTAQALLINADLYAEEKGREMSRFRFTRQGLRMISGWSRLSVPFLSELLGELDSMGWTAVELADSEFAVIQTSKLSVWPRLGWGRLKPLLRSEDPEQALDDAFEERFPDFESELSLED
;
A
#
# COMPACT_ATOMS: atom_id res chain seq x y z
N MET A 1 -2.88 -34.07 -5.86
CA MET A 1 -2.50 -32.72 -5.41
C MET A 1 -0.99 -32.68 -5.26
N THR A 2 -0.28 -31.95 -6.13
CA THR A 2 1.17 -31.76 -6.00
C THR A 2 1.43 -30.91 -4.75
N ARG A 3 2.20 -31.43 -3.80
CA ARG A 3 2.59 -30.70 -2.58
C ARG A 3 3.45 -29.52 -3.00
N ARG A 4 2.95 -28.29 -2.82
CA ARG A 4 3.75 -27.08 -3.10
C ARG A 4 4.87 -26.98 -2.07
N THR A 5 6.07 -26.69 -2.56
CA THR A 5 7.20 -26.35 -1.69
C THR A 5 6.88 -25.03 -1.01
N LYS A 6 7.12 -24.96 0.30
CA LYS A 6 6.99 -23.72 1.06
C LYS A 6 8.23 -22.86 0.81
N LEU A 7 8.02 -21.68 0.27
CA LEU A 7 9.07 -20.69 0.07
C LEU A 7 9.32 -19.92 1.37
N ASN A 8 10.55 -19.48 1.56
CA ASN A 8 10.88 -18.48 2.59
C ASN A 8 10.46 -17.08 2.10
N ALA A 9 10.59 -16.07 2.98
CA ALA A 9 10.23 -14.69 2.68
C ALA A 9 10.98 -14.14 1.45
N TYR A 10 12.31 -14.34 1.41
CA TYR A 10 13.18 -13.86 0.33
C TYR A 10 12.75 -14.41 -1.05
N SER A 11 12.61 -15.73 -1.18
CA SER A 11 12.16 -16.35 -2.44
C SER A 11 10.72 -15.98 -2.81
N THR A 12 9.88 -15.71 -1.82
CA THR A 12 8.51 -15.23 -2.06
C THR A 12 8.53 -13.79 -2.60
N ALA A 13 9.39 -12.91 -2.07
CA ALA A 13 9.59 -11.56 -2.59
C ALA A 13 10.08 -11.61 -4.05
N GLN A 14 11.10 -12.42 -4.34
CA GLN A 14 11.58 -12.63 -5.71
C GLN A 14 10.45 -13.10 -6.64
N ALA A 15 9.66 -14.08 -6.22
CA ALA A 15 8.56 -14.61 -7.02
C ALA A 15 7.47 -13.55 -7.29
N LEU A 16 7.16 -12.67 -6.33
CA LEU A 16 6.24 -11.56 -6.53
C LEU A 16 6.76 -10.56 -7.57
N LEU A 17 8.04 -10.19 -7.48
CA LEU A 17 8.65 -9.24 -8.42
C LEU A 17 8.79 -9.82 -9.83
N ILE A 18 9.17 -11.09 -9.95
CA ILE A 18 9.16 -11.81 -11.24
C ILE A 18 7.76 -11.84 -11.83
N ASN A 19 6.73 -12.14 -11.03
CA ASN A 19 5.35 -12.14 -11.52
C ASN A 19 4.90 -10.75 -11.98
N ALA A 20 5.34 -9.69 -11.29
CA ALA A 20 5.06 -8.31 -11.69
C ALA A 20 5.76 -7.94 -13.01
N ASP A 21 7.00 -8.39 -13.20
CA ASP A 21 7.80 -8.19 -14.41
C ASP A 21 7.21 -8.93 -15.62
N LEU A 22 6.86 -10.20 -15.46
CA LEU A 22 6.17 -11.00 -16.49
C LEU A 22 4.85 -10.34 -16.93
N TYR A 23 4.07 -9.83 -15.97
CA TYR A 23 2.85 -9.10 -16.30
C TYR A 23 3.17 -7.79 -17.05
N ALA A 24 4.26 -7.10 -16.69
CA ALA A 24 4.72 -5.90 -17.38
C ALA A 24 5.08 -6.19 -18.85
N GLU A 25 5.82 -7.28 -19.09
CA GLU A 25 6.16 -7.77 -20.43
C GLU A 25 4.88 -8.08 -21.24
N GLU A 26 3.94 -8.83 -20.66
CA GLU A 26 2.65 -9.15 -21.29
C GLU A 26 1.84 -7.90 -21.69
N LYS A 27 1.98 -6.81 -20.93
CA LYS A 27 1.27 -5.54 -21.18
C LYS A 27 2.11 -4.52 -21.94
N GLY A 28 3.36 -4.83 -22.29
CA GLY A 28 4.27 -3.91 -22.96
C GLY A 28 4.49 -2.61 -22.18
N ARG A 29 4.54 -2.67 -20.84
CA ARG A 29 4.72 -1.48 -19.98
C ARG A 29 5.58 -1.81 -18.77
N GLU A 30 6.30 -0.81 -18.26
CA GLU A 30 7.02 -0.98 -16.99
C GLU A 30 6.07 -1.05 -15.79
N MET A 31 6.36 -1.94 -14.85
CA MET A 31 5.64 -2.01 -13.58
C MET A 31 6.38 -1.21 -12.51
N SER A 32 5.71 -0.22 -11.93
CA SER A 32 6.22 0.54 -10.78
C SER A 32 5.34 0.45 -9.54
N ARG A 33 4.15 -0.13 -9.69
CA ARG A 33 3.18 -0.37 -8.62
C ARG A 33 2.20 -1.47 -8.99
N PHE A 34 1.83 -2.31 -8.04
CA PHE A 34 0.85 -3.38 -8.26
C PHE A 34 0.14 -3.74 -6.95
N ARG A 35 -0.92 -4.54 -7.05
CA ARG A 35 -1.61 -5.13 -5.90
C ARG A 35 -1.56 -6.64 -5.96
N PHE A 36 -1.59 -7.28 -4.80
CA PHE A 36 -1.78 -8.73 -4.71
C PHE A 36 -2.65 -9.09 -3.51
N THR A 37 -3.40 -10.18 -3.63
CA THR A 37 -4.27 -10.67 -2.55
C THR A 37 -3.51 -11.62 -1.63
N ARG A 38 -3.96 -11.74 -0.37
CA ARG A 38 -3.48 -12.80 0.56
C ARG A 38 -3.68 -14.21 -0.01
N GLN A 39 -4.69 -14.42 -0.86
CA GLN A 39 -4.86 -15.68 -1.57
C GLN A 39 -3.73 -15.89 -2.59
N GLY A 40 -3.44 -14.90 -3.44
CA GLY A 40 -2.32 -14.96 -4.38
C GLY A 40 -0.99 -15.21 -3.68
N LEU A 41 -0.76 -14.54 -2.54
CA LEU A 41 0.46 -14.75 -1.75
C LEU A 41 0.57 -16.17 -1.19
N ARG A 42 -0.53 -16.77 -0.71
CA ARG A 42 -0.56 -18.20 -0.31
C ARG A 42 -0.26 -19.13 -1.48
N MET A 43 -0.74 -18.79 -2.67
CA MET A 43 -0.48 -19.57 -3.88
C MET A 43 0.99 -19.56 -4.26
N ILE A 44 1.60 -18.36 -4.29
CA ILE A 44 3.00 -18.13 -4.65
C ILE A 44 3.94 -18.75 -3.61
N SER A 45 3.71 -18.45 -2.33
CA SER A 45 4.60 -18.87 -1.23
C SER A 45 4.45 -20.35 -0.82
N GLY A 46 3.35 -21.00 -1.23
CA GLY A 46 3.06 -22.40 -0.87
C GLY A 46 2.50 -22.58 0.56
N TRP A 47 2.30 -21.50 1.32
CA TRP A 47 1.73 -21.56 2.67
C TRP A 47 0.20 -21.60 2.65
N SER A 48 -0.40 -22.46 3.48
CA SER A 48 -1.86 -22.50 3.66
C SER A 48 -2.38 -21.34 4.52
N ARG A 49 -1.54 -20.86 5.46
CA ARG A 49 -1.78 -19.70 6.32
C ARG A 49 -0.50 -18.87 6.38
N LEU A 50 -0.65 -17.56 6.27
CA LEU A 50 0.45 -16.60 6.35
C LEU A 50 0.52 -16.10 7.81
N SER A 51 1.63 -16.35 8.49
CA SER A 51 1.83 -15.87 9.85
C SER A 51 2.32 -14.41 9.82
N VAL A 52 2.05 -13.67 10.90
CA VAL A 52 2.55 -12.29 11.06
C VAL A 52 4.09 -12.22 10.92
N PRO A 53 4.89 -13.13 11.52
CA PRO A 53 6.34 -13.13 11.30
C PRO A 53 6.74 -13.32 9.83
N PHE A 54 6.12 -14.26 9.11
CA PHE A 54 6.41 -14.47 7.69
C PHE A 54 6.09 -13.23 6.85
N LEU A 55 4.96 -12.58 7.13
CA LEU A 55 4.59 -11.33 6.45
C LEU A 55 5.58 -10.22 6.75
N SER A 56 5.98 -10.06 8.03
CA SER A 56 6.98 -9.06 8.41
C SER A 56 8.32 -9.28 7.71
N GLU A 57 8.79 -10.53 7.63
CA GLU A 57 10.01 -10.87 6.90
C GLU A 57 9.84 -10.58 5.40
N LEU A 58 8.72 -10.98 4.79
CA LEU A 58 8.43 -10.72 3.37
C LEU A 58 8.46 -9.23 3.04
N LEU A 59 7.86 -8.39 3.88
CA LEU A 59 7.86 -6.93 3.68
C LEU A 59 9.27 -6.36 3.77
N GLY A 60 10.09 -6.87 4.71
CA GLY A 60 11.51 -6.49 4.80
C GLY A 60 12.33 -6.91 3.57
N GLU A 61 12.04 -8.09 3.00
CA GLU A 61 12.71 -8.55 1.78
C GLU A 61 12.28 -7.76 0.53
N LEU A 62 11.02 -7.33 0.44
CA LEU A 62 10.59 -6.43 -0.62
C LEU A 62 11.29 -5.06 -0.50
N ASP A 63 11.41 -4.53 0.72
CA ASP A 63 12.08 -3.24 0.98
C ASP A 63 13.57 -3.29 0.61
N SER A 64 14.26 -4.38 0.96
CA SER A 64 15.66 -4.61 0.57
C SER A 64 15.86 -4.66 -0.95
N MET A 65 14.82 -5.05 -1.70
CA MET A 65 14.77 -5.07 -3.16
C MET A 65 14.28 -3.74 -3.78
N GLY A 66 14.07 -2.70 -2.98
CA GLY A 66 13.63 -1.38 -3.45
C GLY A 66 12.13 -1.26 -3.69
N TRP A 67 11.32 -2.10 -3.04
CA TRP A 67 9.86 -2.08 -3.11
C TRP A 67 9.24 -1.95 -1.73
N THR A 68 8.41 -0.92 -1.54
CA THR A 68 7.61 -0.76 -0.33
C THR A 68 6.26 -1.44 -0.53
N ALA A 69 5.89 -2.31 0.40
CA ALA A 69 4.58 -2.94 0.44
C ALA A 69 3.78 -2.44 1.66
N VAL A 70 2.51 -2.15 1.42
CA VAL A 70 1.54 -1.68 2.41
C VAL A 70 0.38 -2.65 2.42
N GLU A 71 0.05 -3.18 3.59
CA GLU A 71 -1.19 -3.92 3.77
C GLU A 71 -2.37 -2.95 3.62
N LEU A 72 -3.26 -3.25 2.70
CA LEU A 72 -4.54 -2.56 2.57
C LEU A 72 -5.53 -3.21 3.57
N ALA A 73 -6.85 -3.05 3.38
CA ALA A 73 -7.82 -3.83 4.14
C ALA A 73 -7.47 -5.34 4.15
N ASP A 74 -7.99 -6.09 5.13
CA ASP A 74 -7.61 -7.46 5.58
C ASP A 74 -7.27 -8.54 4.53
N SER A 75 -7.44 -8.29 3.23
CA SER A 75 -7.24 -9.25 2.14
C SER A 75 -6.20 -8.87 1.08
N GLU A 76 -5.67 -7.64 1.06
CA GLU A 76 -4.81 -7.15 -0.04
C GLU A 76 -3.54 -6.42 0.42
N PHE A 77 -2.54 -6.41 -0.47
CA PHE A 77 -1.34 -5.59 -0.34
C PHE A 77 -1.19 -4.72 -1.58
N ALA A 78 -0.80 -3.47 -1.38
CA ALA A 78 -0.28 -2.59 -2.42
C ALA A 78 1.25 -2.58 -2.34
N VAL A 79 1.91 -2.67 -3.51
CA VAL A 79 3.37 -2.60 -3.62
C VAL A 79 3.72 -1.49 -4.58
N ILE A 80 4.75 -0.71 -4.24
CA ILE A 80 5.26 0.40 -5.05
C ILE A 80 6.78 0.43 -4.95
N GLN A 81 7.46 0.77 -6.05
CA GLN A 81 8.90 1.03 -6.01
C GLN A 81 9.20 2.15 -5.02
N THR A 82 10.13 1.93 -4.09
CA THR A 82 10.47 2.90 -3.03
C THR A 82 10.93 4.24 -3.63
N SER A 83 11.59 4.22 -4.79
CA SER A 83 11.99 5.42 -5.54
C SER A 83 10.81 6.27 -6.04
N LYS A 84 9.61 5.69 -6.17
CA LYS A 84 8.40 6.43 -6.54
C LYS A 84 7.74 7.09 -5.33
N LEU A 85 8.05 6.64 -4.12
CA LEU A 85 7.62 7.30 -2.88
C LEU A 85 8.48 8.52 -2.55
N SER A 86 9.78 8.48 -2.85
CA SER A 86 10.71 9.57 -2.50
C SER A 86 10.44 10.89 -3.22
N VAL A 87 9.72 10.84 -4.35
CA VAL A 87 9.31 12.03 -5.11
C VAL A 87 7.99 12.63 -4.63
N TRP A 88 7.32 12.00 -3.66
CA TRP A 88 6.06 12.54 -3.12
C TRP A 88 6.31 13.82 -2.32
N PRO A 89 5.45 14.85 -2.47
CA PRO A 89 5.59 16.08 -1.70
C PRO A 89 5.53 15.79 -0.20
N ARG A 90 6.59 16.19 0.53
CA ARG A 90 6.58 16.16 1.99
C ARG A 90 5.73 17.31 2.51
N LEU A 91 4.52 17.02 2.95
CA LEU A 91 3.63 18.01 3.54
C LEU A 91 4.04 18.33 4.97
N GLY A 92 4.44 19.59 5.22
CA GLY A 92 4.62 20.13 6.56
C GLY A 92 3.31 20.69 7.12
N TRP A 93 3.14 20.64 8.44
CA TRP A 93 1.95 21.11 9.16
C TRP A 93 1.84 22.65 9.28
N GLY A 94 2.83 23.40 8.80
CA GLY A 94 2.93 24.85 9.03
C GLY A 94 1.74 25.68 8.55
N ARG A 95 1.00 25.20 7.55
CA ARG A 95 -0.21 25.87 7.01
C ARG A 95 -1.40 25.80 7.97
N LEU A 96 -1.40 24.82 8.88
CA LEU A 96 -2.45 24.65 9.89
C LEU A 96 -2.20 25.49 11.16
N LYS A 97 -1.04 26.14 11.28
CA LYS A 97 -0.66 26.93 12.47
C LYS A 97 -1.74 27.92 12.94
N PRO A 98 -2.40 28.69 12.05
CA PRO A 98 -3.43 29.64 12.49
C PRO A 98 -4.64 28.94 13.11
N LEU A 99 -5.11 27.86 12.47
CA LEU A 99 -6.26 27.07 12.94
C LEU A 99 -5.95 26.41 14.28
N LEU A 100 -4.79 25.76 14.38
CA LEU A 100 -4.34 25.04 15.57
C LEU A 100 -4.01 25.95 16.77
N ARG A 101 -3.93 27.28 16.57
CA ARG A 101 -3.64 28.27 17.61
C ARG A 101 -4.82 29.19 17.90
N SER A 102 -5.97 28.93 17.30
CA SER A 102 -7.21 29.64 17.60
C SER A 102 -7.71 29.30 19.01
N GLU A 103 -8.68 30.07 19.51
CA GLU A 103 -9.29 29.83 20.82
C GLU A 103 -10.05 28.49 20.85
N ASP A 104 -10.62 28.08 19.70
CA ASP A 104 -11.27 26.79 19.49
C ASP A 104 -10.75 26.11 18.21
N PRO A 105 -9.64 25.35 18.30
CA PRO A 105 -9.03 24.70 17.15
C PRO A 105 -9.88 23.65 16.46
N GLU A 106 -10.80 22.98 17.18
CA GLU A 106 -11.66 21.95 16.60
C GLU A 106 -12.69 22.62 15.69
N GLN A 107 -13.42 23.62 16.19
CA GLN A 107 -14.36 24.38 15.38
C GLN A 107 -13.66 25.08 14.20
N ALA A 108 -12.49 25.67 14.42
CA ALA A 108 -11.73 26.33 13.35
C ALA A 108 -11.26 25.36 12.26
N LEU A 109 -11.02 24.08 12.59
CA LEU A 109 -10.70 23.04 11.61
C LEU A 109 -11.94 22.59 10.86
N ASP A 110 -13.06 22.40 11.55
CA ASP A 110 -14.34 22.00 10.94
C ASP A 110 -14.83 23.07 9.95
N ASP A 111 -14.87 24.34 10.36
CA ASP A 111 -15.22 25.47 9.48
C ASP A 111 -14.30 25.54 8.25
N ALA A 112 -12.99 25.38 8.47
CA ALA A 112 -12.00 25.42 7.41
C ALA A 112 -12.08 24.22 6.46
N PHE A 113 -12.56 23.08 6.94
CA PHE A 113 -12.79 21.86 6.16
C PHE A 113 -14.05 22.01 5.30
N GLU A 114 -15.18 22.39 5.89
CA GLU A 114 -16.45 22.64 5.18
C GLU A 114 -16.28 23.69 4.08
N GLU A 115 -15.56 24.79 4.36
CA GLU A 115 -15.26 25.83 3.37
C GLU A 115 -14.47 25.29 2.17
N ARG A 116 -13.51 24.38 2.41
CA ARG A 116 -12.58 23.87 1.40
C ARG A 116 -13.12 22.66 0.65
N PHE A 117 -14.01 21.90 1.26
CA PHE A 117 -14.55 20.65 0.76
C PHE A 117 -16.09 20.63 0.90
N PRO A 118 -16.81 21.56 0.27
CA PRO A 118 -18.25 21.72 0.46
C PRO A 118 -19.08 20.51 0.02
N ASP A 119 -18.56 19.70 -0.90
CA ASP A 119 -19.25 18.53 -1.45
C ASP A 119 -18.79 17.20 -0.82
N PHE A 120 -17.98 17.24 0.24
CA PHE A 120 -17.35 16.04 0.81
C PHE A 120 -18.35 14.96 1.23
N GLU A 121 -19.49 15.34 1.82
CA GLU A 121 -20.54 14.38 2.21
C GLU A 121 -21.26 13.77 0.99
N SER A 122 -21.35 14.49 -0.13
CA SER A 122 -21.98 13.97 -1.35
C SER A 122 -21.09 12.94 -2.06
N GLU A 123 -19.77 13.11 -2.00
CA GLU A 123 -18.81 12.18 -2.60
C GLU A 123 -18.73 10.84 -1.84
N LEU A 124 -18.98 10.85 -0.53
CA LEU A 124 -19.05 9.62 0.29
C LEU A 124 -20.33 8.80 0.06
N SER A 125 -21.37 9.39 -0.53
CA SER A 125 -22.67 8.74 -0.78
C SER A 125 -22.77 8.02 -2.13
N LEU A 126 -21.73 8.09 -2.96
CA LEU A 126 -21.68 7.43 -4.28
C LEU A 126 -21.08 6.01 -4.22
N GLU A 127 -20.81 5.48 -3.03
CA GLU A 127 -20.46 4.08 -2.79
C GLU A 127 -21.64 3.31 -2.16
N ASP A 128 -22.79 3.27 -2.85
CA ASP A 128 -23.90 2.31 -2.62
C ASP A 128 -24.19 1.51 -3.90
#